data_AF-A0A7I4D0P7-F1
#
_entry.id   AF-A0A7I4D0P7-F1
#
_cell.length_a   1.000
_cell.length_b   1.000
_cell.length_c   1.000
_cell.angle_alpha   90.00
_cell.angle_beta   90.00
_cell.angle_gamma   90.00
#
_symmetry.space_group_name_H-M   'P 1'
#
loop_
_entity.id
_entity.type
_entity.pdbx_description
1 polymer ?
#
loop_
_entity_poly.entity_id
_entity_poly.type
_entity_poly.pdbx_seq_one_letter_code
_entity_poly.pdbx_strand_id
1 'polypeptide(L)' 'MGGIDSKAIKYWSEKVYEINIEELDEEKNMKLFITHYYGQEDFPNKLIDVGKNILRPCNGLLLSLKVIRVFLRENKRLRY' A
#
# COMPACT_ATOMS: atom_id res chain seq x y z
N MET A 1 -28.49 -35.89 33.81
CA MET A 1 -27.51 -36.16 32.74
C MET A 1 -28.26 -36.10 31.41
N GLY A 2 -28.59 -34.90 30.94
CA GLY A 2 -29.29 -34.70 29.66
C GLY A 2 -28.25 -34.28 28.63
N GLY A 3 -28.14 -35.05 27.55
CA GLY A 3 -27.18 -34.80 26.46
C GLY A 3 -27.36 -33.40 25.90
N ILE A 4 -26.25 -32.70 25.71
CA ILE A 4 -26.24 -31.42 25.03
C ILE A 4 -26.70 -31.71 23.60
N ASP A 5 -27.93 -31.30 23.28
CA ASP A 5 -28.48 -31.39 21.94
C ASP A 5 -27.50 -30.74 20.96
N SER A 6 -26.87 -31.58 20.13
CA SER A 6 -25.83 -31.24 19.16
C SER A 6 -26.31 -30.31 18.02
N LYS A 7 -27.45 -29.62 18.20
CA LYS A 7 -28.14 -28.83 17.18
C LYS A 7 -27.94 -27.32 17.30
N ALA A 8 -26.98 -26.85 18.09
CA ALA A 8 -26.72 -25.43 18.28
C ALA A 8 -25.30 -24.98 17.91
N ILE A 9 -24.55 -25.73 17.10
CA ILE A 9 -23.36 -25.18 16.44
C ILE A 9 -23.84 -24.42 15.19
N LYS A 10 -24.34 -23.21 15.42
CA LYS A 10 -24.61 -22.23 14.37
C LYS A 10 -23.25 -21.83 13.80
N TYR A 11 -22.79 -22.57 12.79
CA TYR A 11 -21.62 -22.20 12.01
C TYR A 11 -21.85 -20.79 11.45
N TRP A 12 -21.14 -19.83 12.04
CA TRP A 12 -20.92 -18.56 11.39
C TRP A 12 -19.99 -18.87 10.22
N SER A 13 -20.56 -19.01 9.02
CA SER A 13 -19.78 -19.05 7.80
C SER A 13 -19.16 -17.68 7.61
N GLU A 14 -18.01 -17.45 8.24
CA GLU A 14 -17.20 -16.26 8.05
C GLU A 14 -16.74 -16.27 6.59
N LYS A 15 -17.25 -15.32 5.80
CA LYS A 15 -16.82 -15.19 4.40
C LYS A 15 -15.36 -14.74 4.40
N VAL A 16 -14.45 -15.67 4.17
CA VAL A 16 -13.05 -15.36 3.89
C VAL A 16 -12.96 -14.88 2.45
N TYR A 17 -12.57 -13.63 2.28
CA TYR A 17 -12.27 -13.06 0.98
C TYR A 17 -10.78 -13.21 0.74
N GLU A 18 -10.40 -14.05 -0.22
CA GLU A 18 -9.03 -14.10 -0.72
C GLU A 18 -8.83 -12.92 -1.67
N ILE A 19 -7.95 -11.99 -1.28
CA ILE A 19 -7.56 -10.85 -2.10
C ILE A 19 -6.12 -11.11 -2.53
N ASN A 20 -5.93 -11.42 -3.81
CA ASN A 20 -4.59 -11.46 -4.40
C ASN A 20 -4.07 -10.04 -4.55
N ILE A 21 -3.13 -9.68 -3.70
CA ILE A 21 -2.39 -8.42 -3.81
C ILE A 21 -1.21 -8.67 -4.74
N GLU A 22 -1.39 -8.34 -6.02
CA GLU A 22 -0.30 -8.35 -6.98
C GLU A 22 0.68 -7.20 -6.72
N GLU A 23 1.95 -7.45 -7.03
CA GLU A 23 2.96 -6.40 -7.03
C GLU A 23 2.64 -5.36 -8.11
N LEU A 24 2.80 -4.08 -7.77
CA LEU A 24 2.65 -3.00 -8.74
C LEU A 24 3.83 -3.01 -9.72
N ASP A 25 3.52 -2.96 -11.02
CA ASP A 25 4.52 -2.64 -12.03
C ASP A 25 5.09 -1.23 -11.80
N GLU A 26 6.28 -0.98 -12.35
CA GLU A 26 7.04 0.25 -12.12
C GLU A 26 6.25 1.52 -12.53
N GLU A 27 5.48 1.45 -13.62
CA GLU A 27 4.69 2.58 -14.10
C GLU A 27 3.55 2.91 -13.13
N LYS A 28 2.77 1.89 -12.72
CA LYS A 28 1.70 2.08 -11.73
C LYS A 28 2.25 2.55 -10.39
N ASN A 29 3.40 2.04 -9.97
CA ASN A 29 4.06 2.47 -8.74
C ASN A 29 4.46 3.95 -8.80
N MET A 30 5.03 4.40 -9.92
CA MET A 30 5.38 5.80 -10.13
C MET A 30 4.15 6.70 -10.20
N LYS A 31 3.10 6.31 -10.93
CA LYS A 31 1.83 7.04 -10.93
C LYS A 31 1.26 7.19 -9.53
N LEU A 32 1.18 6.09 -8.78
CA LEU A 32 0.66 6.07 -7.42
C LEU A 32 1.51 6.96 -6.49
N PHE A 33 2.84 6.92 -6.63
CA PHE A 33 3.77 7.78 -5.89
C PHE A 33 3.54 9.27 -6.19
N ILE A 34 3.45 9.64 -7.46
CA ILE A 34 3.25 11.02 -7.92
C ILE A 34 1.90 11.55 -7.45
N THR A 35 0.80 10.83 -7.75
CA THR A 35 -0.55 11.23 -7.38
C THR A 35 -0.68 11.43 -5.87
N HIS A 36 -0.10 10.53 -5.06
CA HIS A 36 -0.22 10.64 -3.61
C HIS A 36 0.78 11.59 -2.94
N TYR A 37 1.96 11.85 -3.52
CA TYR A 37 2.98 12.71 -2.92
C TYR A 37 2.88 14.18 -3.38
N TYR A 38 2.52 14.41 -4.64
CA TYR A 38 2.42 15.76 -5.22
C TYR A 38 0.97 16.22 -5.42
N GLY A 39 0.00 15.31 -5.48
CA GLY A 39 -1.41 15.66 -5.69
C GLY A 39 -1.75 16.19 -7.09
N GLN A 40 -0.76 16.26 -8.00
CA GLN A 40 -0.90 16.68 -9.39
C GLN A 40 -0.09 15.76 -10.31
N GLU A 41 -0.50 15.68 -11.59
CA GLU A 41 0.17 14.88 -12.62
C GLU A 41 1.48 15.51 -13.12
N ASP A 42 1.66 16.83 -12.92
CA ASP A 42 2.86 17.57 -13.32
C ASP A 42 4.01 17.34 -12.34
N PHE A 43 4.53 16.12 -12.35
CA PHE A 43 5.75 15.78 -11.64
C PHE A 43 6.96 16.30 -12.45
N PRO A 44 7.82 17.15 -11.87
CA PRO A 44 8.99 17.65 -12.57
C PRO A 44 9.84 16.50 -13.13
N ASN A 45 10.23 16.57 -14.41
CA ASN A 45 11.01 15.51 -15.07
C ASN A 45 12.28 15.12 -14.28
N LYS A 46 12.92 16.06 -13.58
CA LYS A 46 14.08 15.79 -12.70
C LYS A 46 13.76 14.92 -11.49
N LEU A 47 12.52 14.93 -11.01
CA LEU A 47 12.09 14.11 -9.88
C LEU A 47 11.69 12.70 -10.32
N ILE A 48 11.41 12.46 -11.61
CA ILE A 48 11.07 11.13 -12.14
C ILE A 48 12.20 10.14 -11.83
N ASP A 49 13.45 10.48 -12.16
CA ASP A 49 14.59 9.60 -11.91
C ASP A 49 14.87 9.40 -10.42
N VAL A 50 14.68 10.45 -9.61
CA VAL A 50 14.81 10.35 -8.15
C VAL A 50 13.71 9.44 -7.59
N GLY A 51 12.47 9.57 -8.07
CA GLY A 51 11.34 8.73 -7.72
C GLY A 51 11.61 7.27 -8.05
N LYS A 52 12.08 6.97 -9.27
CA LYS A 52 12.46 5.61 -9.67
C LYS A 52 13.51 5.00 -8.75
N ASN A 53 14.54 5.76 -8.38
CA ASN A 53 15.57 5.28 -7.44
C ASN A 53 15.02 5.02 -6.03
N ILE A 54 14.06 5.83 -5.58
CA ILE A 54 13.37 5.65 -4.30
C ILE A 54 12.45 4.42 -4.33
N LEU A 55 11.78 4.16 -5.46
CA LEU A 55 10.83 3.06 -5.63
C LEU A 55 11.48 1.74 -6.00
N ARG A 56 12.70 1.75 -6.53
CA ARG A 56 13.45 0.55 -6.90
C ARG A 56 13.56 -0.49 -5.77
N PRO A 57 13.88 -0.14 -4.50
CA PRO A 57 13.88 -1.10 -3.39
C PRO A 57 12.47 -1.52 -2.93
N CYS A 58 11.40 -0.89 -3.43
CA CYS A 58 10.02 -1.22 -3.03
C CYS A 58 9.49 -2.49 -3.69
N ASN A 59 10.08 -2.95 -4.80
CA ASN A 59 9.64 -4.16 -5.55
C ASN A 59 8.11 -4.24 -5.74
N GLY A 60 7.43 -3.15 -6.09
CA GLY A 60 5.97 -3.22 -6.29
C GLY A 60 5.13 -3.31 -5.00
N LEU A 61 5.75 -3.38 -3.82
CA LEU A 61 5.02 -3.55 -2.56
C LEU A 61 4.37 -2.24 -2.11
N LEU A 62 3.05 -2.27 -1.97
CA LEU A 62 2.25 -1.10 -1.59
C LEU A 62 2.60 -0.57 -0.18
N LEU A 63 3.04 -1.47 0.71
CA LEU A 63 3.43 -1.13 2.08
C LEU A 63 4.72 -0.32 2.14
N SER A 64 5.75 -0.72 1.40
CA SER A 64 7.04 -0.01 1.37
C SER A 64 6.86 1.40 0.77
N LEU A 65 6.05 1.52 -0.28
CA LEU A 65 5.64 2.80 -0.85
C LEU A 65 5.01 3.75 0.18
N LYS A 66 4.10 3.23 1.01
CA LYS A 66 3.42 4.01 2.07
C LYS A 66 4.40 4.48 3.14
N VAL A 67 5.36 3.65 3.54
CA VAL A 67 6.37 4.00 4.55
C VAL A 67 7.30 5.10 4.03
N ILE A 68 7.81 4.96 2.80
CA ILE A 68 8.66 5.96 2.16
C ILE A 68 7.95 7.31 2.07
N ARG A 69 6.66 7.32 1.71
CA ARG A 69 5.87 8.55 1.66
C ARG A 69 5.84 9.28 3.00
N VAL A 70 5.54 8.56 4.09
CA VAL A 70 5.48 9.15 5.44
C VAL A 70 6.83 9.73 5.81
N PHE A 71 7.91 8.98 5.57
CA PHE A 71 9.27 9.43 5.81
C PHE A 71 9.60 10.72 5.04
N LEU A 72 9.31 10.78 3.74
CA LEU A 72 9.58 11.98 2.91
C LEU A 72 8.75 13.20 3.35
N ARG A 73 7.49 12.99 3.77
CA ARG A 73 6.62 14.07 4.26
C ARG A 73 7.12 14.66 5.57
N GLU A 74 7.59 13.83 6.49
CA GLU A 74 8.17 14.30 7.76
C GLU A 74 9.50 15.03 7.52
N ASN A 75 10.34 14.57 6.59
CA ASN A 75 11.57 15.29 6.22
C ASN A 75 11.31 16.67 5.59
N LYS A 76 10.21 16.86 4.83
CA LYS A 76 9.80 18.17 4.34
C LYS A 76 9.45 19.14 5.48
N ARG A 77 8.92 18.63 6.60
CA ARG A 77 8.52 19.43 7.77
C ARG A 77 9.68 19.79 8.68
N LEU A 78 10.76 19.01 8.63
CA LEU A 78 11.95 19.17 9.47
C LEU A 78 13.01 20.12 8.87
N ARG A 79 12.82 20.61 7.64
CA ARG A 79 13.67 21.66 7.06
C ARG A 79 13.21 23.02 7.59
N TYR A 80 13.77 23.42 8.72
CA TYR A 80 13.77 24.79 9.24
C TYR A 80 14.83 25.63 8.52
#